data_AF-A0A2E8LJQ0-F1
#
_entry.id   AF-A0A2E8LJQ0-F1
#
_cell.length_a   1.000
_cell.length_b   1.000
_cell.length_c   1.000
_cell.angle_alpha   90.00
_cell.angle_beta   90.00
_cell.angle_gamma   90.00
#
_symmetry.space_group_name_H-M   'P 1'
#
loop_
_entity.id
_entity.type
_entity.pdbx_description
1 polymer ?
#
loop_
_entity_poly.entity_id
_entity_poly.type
_entity_poly.pdbx_seq_one_letter_code
_entity_poly.pdbx_strand_id
1 'polypeptide(L)'
;MAYYGDLSNRYLRSRGRRYRQAADIDDRRRALALLRQRQAHEFTRREYNRLPGSSPIKEFLADVAGGPLNWLGLGERAVASVAPDMREYWNPESQFGSDVRWPFTLALKTAMNSGDDILVVSHSLGTLIAWDTFWKFSYYGEYRPYRRRPVSLWVTLGSPLGNETVKDNLKGARATGGRRYPANIVRWHNIAAEDDFISHDQSIEDDFAGLQVHHARTKTVKDHRVYNLAVREGKSNPHSSVGYLIHPKLSELIAAWL
;
A
#
# COMPACT_ATOMS: atom_id res chain seq x y z
N MET A 1 -1.16 15.08 5.04
CA MET A 1 -1.85 13.95 4.38
C MET A 1 -1.73 14.13 2.87
N ALA A 2 -1.21 13.13 2.15
CA ALA A 2 -1.22 13.11 0.68
C ALA A 2 -2.38 12.22 0.22
N TYR A 3 -3.33 12.78 -0.53
CA TYR A 3 -4.48 12.07 -1.07
C TYR A 3 -4.51 12.27 -2.59
N TYR A 4 -4.71 11.18 -3.33
CA TYR A 4 -4.73 11.15 -4.79
C TYR A 4 -6.02 10.55 -5.34
N GLY A 5 -7.00 10.26 -4.48
CA GLY A 5 -8.25 9.64 -4.91
C GLY A 5 -9.08 10.55 -5.82
N ASP A 6 -8.93 11.86 -5.76
CA ASP A 6 -9.56 12.79 -6.70
C ASP A 6 -8.99 12.62 -8.12
N LEU A 7 -7.66 12.47 -8.26
CA LEU A 7 -6.97 12.20 -9.51
C LEU A 7 -7.36 10.83 -10.08
N SER A 8 -7.29 9.77 -9.25
CA SER A 8 -7.72 8.43 -9.66
C SER A 8 -9.20 8.42 -10.06
N ASN A 9 -10.07 9.08 -9.30
CA ASN A 9 -11.50 9.14 -9.64
C ASN A 9 -11.76 9.91 -10.94
N ARG A 10 -11.02 10.99 -11.23
CA ARG A 10 -11.11 11.69 -12.52
C ARG A 10 -10.70 10.78 -13.68
N TYR A 11 -9.59 10.05 -13.53
CA TYR A 11 -9.12 9.08 -14.52
C TYR A 11 -10.13 7.93 -14.75
N LEU A 12 -10.67 7.34 -13.68
CA LEU A 12 -11.65 6.27 -13.81
C LEU A 12 -12.94 6.75 -14.51
N ARG A 13 -13.39 7.98 -14.22
CA ARG A 13 -14.54 8.59 -14.91
C ARG A 13 -14.27 8.81 -16.39
N SER A 14 -13.07 9.23 -16.79
CA SER A 14 -12.73 9.40 -18.21
C SER A 14 -12.71 8.06 -18.97
N ARG A 15 -12.50 6.94 -18.28
CA ARG A 15 -12.62 5.56 -18.80
C ARG A 15 -14.05 5.01 -18.76
N GLY A 16 -15.07 5.84 -18.48
CA GLY A 16 -16.47 5.43 -18.43
C GLY A 16 -16.87 4.65 -17.17
N ARG A 17 -15.98 4.50 -16.17
CA ARG A 17 -16.33 3.88 -14.88
C ARG A 17 -17.11 4.88 -14.02
N ARG A 18 -18.35 4.50 -13.64
CA ARG A 18 -19.18 5.29 -12.72
C ARG A 18 -18.82 4.96 -11.27
N TYR A 19 -18.07 5.85 -10.62
CA TYR A 19 -17.79 5.77 -9.17
C TYR A 19 -18.84 6.55 -8.37
N ARG A 20 -19.60 5.86 -7.51
CA ARG A 20 -20.60 6.46 -6.62
C ARG A 20 -19.94 6.96 -5.34
N GLN A 21 -19.27 8.11 -5.45
CA GLN A 21 -18.46 8.69 -4.37
C GLN A 21 -19.19 8.88 -3.04
N ALA A 22 -20.41 9.42 -3.06
CA ALA A 22 -21.18 9.64 -1.84
C ALA A 22 -21.48 8.32 -1.11
N ALA A 23 -21.97 7.31 -1.84
CA ALA A 23 -22.25 5.99 -1.29
C ALA A 23 -21.00 5.30 -0.72
N ASP A 24 -19.85 5.41 -1.42
CA ASP A 24 -18.56 4.86 -0.95
C ASP A 24 -18.08 5.54 0.34
N ILE A 25 -18.21 6.86 0.44
CA ILE A 25 -17.87 7.61 1.65
C ILE A 25 -18.76 7.19 2.82
N ASP A 26 -20.07 7.07 2.60
CA ASP A 26 -21.00 6.67 3.65
C ASP A 26 -20.76 5.23 4.12
N ASP A 27 -20.44 4.32 3.19
CA ASP A 27 -20.03 2.95 3.50
C ASP A 27 -18.75 2.89 4.35
N ARG A 28 -17.72 3.66 3.99
CA ARG A 28 -16.48 3.75 4.79
C ARG A 28 -16.73 4.31 6.18
N ARG A 29 -17.61 5.31 6.31
CA ARG A 29 -18.00 5.87 7.61
C ARG A 29 -18.73 4.86 8.48
N ARG A 30 -19.65 4.07 7.90
CA ARG A 30 -20.31 2.96 8.60
C ARG A 30 -19.31 1.90 9.04
N ALA A 31 -18.40 1.49 8.15
CA ALA A 31 -17.34 0.54 8.49
C ALA A 31 -16.48 1.05 9.66
N LEU A 32 -16.06 2.31 9.63
CA LEU A 32 -15.32 2.93 10.74
C LEU A 32 -16.14 2.95 12.03
N ALA A 33 -17.42 3.31 11.98
CA ALA A 33 -18.28 3.35 13.15
C ALA A 33 -18.41 1.99 13.83
N LEU A 34 -18.54 0.91 13.05
CA LEU A 34 -18.57 -0.46 13.56
C LEU A 34 -17.22 -0.87 14.15
N LEU A 35 -16.12 -0.55 13.46
CA LEU A 35 -14.77 -0.88 13.94
C LEU A 35 -14.41 -0.15 15.24
N ARG A 36 -14.89 1.08 15.44
CA ARG A 36 -14.68 1.86 16.68
C ARG A 36 -15.33 1.24 17.92
N GLN A 37 -16.28 0.33 17.74
CA GLN A 37 -16.91 -0.39 18.84
C GLN A 37 -16.07 -1.60 19.29
N ARG A 38 -15.04 -1.97 18.50
CA ARG A 38 -14.16 -3.11 18.78
C ARG A 38 -13.01 -2.72 19.69
N GLN A 39 -12.62 -3.65 20.54
CA GLN A 39 -11.44 -3.60 21.39
C GLN A 39 -10.23 -4.21 20.70
N ALA A 40 -9.03 -3.82 21.12
CA ALA A 40 -7.79 -4.27 20.50
C ALA A 40 -7.62 -5.80 20.49
N HIS A 41 -8.07 -6.48 21.55
CA HIS A 41 -7.99 -7.94 21.67
C HIS A 41 -8.98 -8.70 20.76
N GLU A 42 -9.93 -8.01 20.12
CA GLU A 42 -10.90 -8.63 19.21
C GLU A 42 -10.34 -8.83 17.79
N PHE A 43 -9.21 -8.19 17.42
CA PHE A 43 -8.58 -8.32 16.10
C PHE A 43 -7.87 -9.69 15.93
N THR A 44 -8.67 -10.76 15.90
CA THR A 44 -8.22 -12.15 15.88
C THR A 44 -8.84 -12.91 14.72
N ARG A 45 -8.23 -14.05 14.36
CA ARG A 45 -8.76 -14.99 13.36
C ARG A 45 -10.21 -15.40 13.67
N ARG A 46 -10.51 -15.61 14.96
CA ARG A 46 -11.83 -16.06 15.41
C ARG A 46 -12.92 -15.04 15.08
N GLU A 47 -12.68 -13.76 15.37
CA GLU A 47 -13.64 -12.70 15.05
C GLU A 47 -13.70 -12.43 13.54
N TYR A 48 -12.57 -12.51 12.85
CA TYR A 48 -12.51 -12.37 11.40
C TYR A 48 -13.37 -13.42 10.67
N ASN A 49 -13.27 -14.69 11.07
CA ASN A 49 -14.06 -15.78 10.48
C ASN A 49 -15.58 -15.68 10.77
N ARG A 50 -16.02 -14.76 11.63
CA ARG A 50 -17.44 -14.50 11.90
C ARG A 50 -18.01 -13.38 11.02
N LEU A 51 -17.17 -12.70 10.25
CA LEU A 51 -17.63 -11.61 9.40
C LEU A 51 -18.47 -12.17 8.24
N PRO A 52 -19.48 -11.43 7.78
CA PRO A 52 -20.26 -11.86 6.62
C PRO A 52 -19.35 -11.99 5.39
N GLY A 53 -19.38 -13.12 4.71
CA GLY A 53 -18.56 -13.37 3.52
C GLY A 53 -17.06 -13.61 3.79
N SER A 54 -16.64 -13.87 5.04
CA SER A 54 -15.33 -14.44 5.32
C SER A 54 -15.37 -15.95 5.07
N SER A 55 -15.15 -16.40 3.83
CA SER A 55 -15.19 -17.83 3.52
C SER A 55 -13.82 -18.50 3.73
N PRO A 56 -13.75 -19.70 4.33
CA PRO A 56 -12.55 -20.53 4.33
C PRO A 56 -12.38 -21.19 2.96
N ILE A 57 -11.70 -20.51 2.03
CA ILE A 57 -11.04 -21.00 0.78
C ILE A 57 -11.91 -21.75 -0.26
N LYS A 58 -12.92 -22.56 0.12
CA LYS A 58 -13.71 -23.44 -0.76
C LYS A 58 -14.84 -22.74 -1.51
N GLU A 59 -15.56 -21.81 -0.89
CA GLU A 59 -16.63 -21.05 -1.58
C GLU A 59 -16.06 -20.08 -2.62
N PHE A 60 -14.84 -19.57 -2.41
CA PHE A 60 -14.16 -18.70 -3.38
C PHE A 60 -13.72 -19.47 -4.64
N LEU A 61 -13.22 -20.70 -4.53
CA LEU A 61 -12.90 -21.50 -5.72
C LEU A 61 -14.12 -21.80 -6.61
N ALA A 62 -15.31 -21.89 -6.00
CA ALA A 62 -16.56 -22.12 -6.73
C ALA A 62 -17.10 -20.86 -7.42
N ASP A 63 -16.93 -19.67 -6.82
CA ASP A 63 -17.41 -18.40 -7.38
C ASP A 63 -16.43 -17.73 -8.38
N VAL A 64 -15.20 -18.26 -8.53
CA VAL A 64 -14.10 -17.58 -9.26
C VAL A 64 -13.78 -18.18 -10.63
N ALA A 65 -14.75 -18.85 -11.28
CA ALA A 65 -14.63 -19.13 -12.71
C ALA A 65 -14.62 -17.85 -13.61
N GLY A 66 -14.75 -16.64 -13.03
CA GLY A 66 -14.70 -15.37 -13.77
C GLY A 66 -14.16 -14.16 -12.99
N GLY A 67 -13.36 -14.35 -11.94
CA GLY A 67 -12.97 -13.29 -10.99
C GLY A 67 -11.52 -13.39 -10.46
N PRO A 68 -11.14 -12.58 -9.45
CA PRO A 68 -9.78 -12.06 -9.18
C PRO A 68 -8.62 -13.05 -8.97
N LEU A 69 -8.83 -14.38 -8.93
CA LEU A 69 -7.73 -15.36 -8.97
C LEU A 69 -6.98 -15.37 -10.31
N ASN A 70 -7.56 -14.88 -11.40
CA ASN A 70 -6.88 -14.77 -12.71
C ASN A 70 -5.68 -13.78 -12.71
N TRP A 71 -5.47 -13.03 -11.62
CA TRP A 71 -4.30 -12.16 -11.42
C TRP A 71 -3.01 -12.95 -11.17
N LEU A 72 -3.09 -14.11 -10.51
CA LEU A 72 -1.96 -14.75 -9.82
C LEU A 72 -0.89 -15.38 -10.74
N GLY A 73 -1.10 -15.37 -12.07
CA GLY A 73 -0.14 -15.90 -13.03
C GLY A 73 -0.27 -15.36 -14.46
N LEU A 74 -1.01 -14.27 -14.69
CA LEU A 74 -1.25 -13.74 -16.03
C LEU A 74 -0.64 -12.35 -16.20
N GLY A 75 0.09 -12.18 -17.31
CA GLY A 75 0.79 -10.94 -17.66
C GLY A 75 -0.12 -9.71 -17.80
N GLU A 76 0.50 -8.56 -18.13
CA GLU A 76 -0.01 -7.17 -18.09
C GLU A 76 -1.50 -6.90 -18.45
N ARG A 77 -2.17 -7.78 -19.19
CA ARG A 77 -3.58 -7.67 -19.58
C ARG A 77 -4.57 -8.01 -18.45
N ALA A 78 -4.24 -8.92 -17.52
CA ALA A 78 -5.11 -9.24 -16.38
C ALA A 78 -5.06 -8.15 -15.30
N VAL A 79 -3.89 -7.52 -15.12
CA VAL A 79 -3.71 -6.34 -14.25
C VAL A 79 -4.56 -5.15 -14.73
N ALA A 80 -4.67 -4.97 -16.04
CA ALA A 80 -5.38 -3.84 -16.66
C ALA A 80 -6.91 -3.83 -16.41
N SER A 81 -7.54 -4.99 -16.20
CA SER A 81 -8.99 -5.08 -16.00
C SER A 81 -9.42 -4.81 -14.56
N VAL A 82 -8.55 -5.10 -13.59
CA VAL A 82 -8.86 -5.05 -12.15
C VAL A 82 -8.39 -3.73 -11.51
N ALA A 83 -7.21 -3.22 -11.89
CA ALA A 83 -6.64 -1.97 -11.35
C ALA A 83 -6.14 -1.04 -12.48
N PRO A 84 -7.04 -0.40 -13.24
CA PRO A 84 -6.67 0.44 -14.39
C PRO A 84 -5.84 1.67 -14.00
N ASP A 85 -5.89 2.11 -12.74
CA ASP A 85 -5.10 3.19 -12.17
C ASP A 85 -3.65 2.77 -11.87
N MET A 86 -3.39 1.52 -11.47
CA MET A 86 -2.02 0.99 -11.34
C MET A 86 -1.32 0.87 -12.70
N ARG A 87 -2.03 0.40 -13.73
CA ARG A 87 -1.47 0.39 -15.10
C ARG A 87 -1.16 1.80 -15.59
N GLU A 88 -2.08 2.73 -15.36
CA GLU A 88 -1.90 4.12 -15.73
C GLU A 88 -0.74 4.79 -14.96
N TYR A 89 -0.52 4.38 -13.71
CA TYR A 89 0.59 4.87 -12.88
C TYR A 89 1.96 4.63 -13.52
N TRP A 90 2.16 3.47 -14.16
CA TRP A 90 3.41 3.14 -14.86
C TRP A 90 3.43 3.52 -16.33
N ASN A 91 2.33 4.03 -16.88
CA ASN A 91 2.26 4.41 -18.28
C ASN A 91 3.24 5.58 -18.55
N PRO A 92 4.35 5.37 -19.30
CA PRO A 92 5.34 6.41 -19.55
C PRO A 92 4.80 7.52 -20.45
N GLU A 93 3.73 7.25 -21.20
CA GLU A 93 3.05 8.22 -22.07
C GLU A 93 2.03 9.07 -21.31
N SER A 94 1.82 8.79 -20.03
CA SER A 94 0.85 9.49 -19.18
C SER A 94 1.52 10.37 -18.14
N GLN A 95 0.92 11.53 -17.88
CA GLN A 95 1.32 12.38 -16.75
C GLN A 95 0.79 11.84 -15.41
N PHE A 96 -0.17 10.90 -15.43
CA PHE A 96 -0.86 10.41 -14.24
C PHE A 96 0.09 9.96 -13.13
N GLY A 97 1.10 9.14 -13.46
CA GLY A 97 2.08 8.67 -12.47
C GLY A 97 2.90 9.79 -11.81
N SER A 98 3.16 10.88 -12.54
CA SER A 98 3.80 12.08 -11.99
C SER A 98 2.82 12.88 -11.14
N ASP A 99 1.59 13.06 -11.61
CA ASP A 99 0.54 13.82 -10.92
C ASP A 99 0.17 13.21 -9.58
N VAL A 100 0.00 11.88 -9.50
CA VAL A 100 -0.33 11.21 -8.23
C VAL A 100 0.85 11.15 -7.25
N ARG A 101 2.10 11.15 -7.75
CA ARG A 101 3.31 11.24 -6.90
C ARG A 101 3.53 12.64 -6.34
N TRP A 102 3.08 13.67 -7.04
CA TRP A 102 3.43 15.04 -6.72
C TRP A 102 2.94 15.51 -5.33
N PRO A 103 1.69 15.24 -4.91
CA PRO A 103 1.24 15.59 -3.56
C PRO A 103 2.10 14.98 -2.46
N PHE A 104 2.50 13.72 -2.60
CA PHE A 104 3.39 13.05 -1.65
C PHE A 104 4.80 13.63 -1.70
N THR A 105 5.32 13.91 -2.89
CA THR A 105 6.62 14.56 -3.08
C THR A 105 6.68 15.91 -2.36
N LEU A 106 5.64 16.74 -2.48
CA LEU A 106 5.56 18.03 -1.80
C LEU A 106 5.50 17.88 -0.27
N ALA A 107 4.63 17.00 0.24
CA ALA A 107 4.51 16.75 1.67
C ALA A 107 5.85 16.27 2.28
N LEU A 108 6.54 15.37 1.58
CA LEU A 108 7.84 14.86 2.02
C LEU A 108 8.91 15.95 2.00
N LYS A 109 8.96 16.79 0.96
CA LYS A 109 9.88 17.95 0.91
C LYS A 109 9.64 18.91 2.06
N THR A 110 8.37 19.22 2.37
CA THR A 110 8.01 20.12 3.47
C THR A 110 8.48 19.58 4.81
N ALA A 111 8.20 18.30 5.12
CA ALA A 111 8.65 17.68 6.37
C ALA A 111 10.18 17.66 6.47
N MET A 112 10.86 17.26 5.38
CA MET A 112 12.32 17.28 5.33
C MET A 112 12.89 18.69 5.52
N ASN A 113 12.31 19.71 4.89
CA ASN A 113 12.76 21.10 5.03
C ASN A 113 12.62 21.64 6.46
N SER A 114 11.59 21.21 7.18
CA SER A 114 11.36 21.57 8.57
C SER A 114 12.30 20.86 9.54
N GLY A 115 13.03 19.84 9.07
CA GLY A 115 13.91 19.04 9.91
C GLY A 115 13.16 18.02 10.78
N ASP A 116 11.92 17.70 10.41
CA ASP A 116 11.07 16.78 11.15
C ASP A 116 11.66 15.36 11.17
N ASP A 117 11.34 14.60 12.23
CA ASP A 117 11.40 13.15 12.15
C ASP A 117 10.19 12.64 11.35
N ILE A 118 10.42 11.73 10.39
CA ILE A 118 9.43 11.43 9.35
C ILE A 118 8.95 9.97 9.44
N LEU A 119 7.68 9.82 9.82
CA LEU A 119 6.90 8.61 9.64
C LEU A 119 6.02 8.71 8.38
N VAL A 120 6.06 7.68 7.53
CA VAL A 120 5.16 7.56 6.36
C VAL A 120 4.27 6.34 6.55
N VAL A 121 2.95 6.53 6.48
CA VAL A 121 1.98 5.42 6.34
C VAL A 121 1.41 5.46 4.93
N SER A 122 1.47 4.34 4.22
CA SER A 122 0.96 4.23 2.84
C SER A 122 0.15 2.95 2.66
N HIS A 123 -0.95 3.03 1.92
CA HIS A 123 -1.87 1.91 1.66
C HIS A 123 -2.01 1.65 0.16
N SER A 124 -2.05 0.37 -0.24
CA SER A 124 -2.32 -0.06 -1.62
C SER A 124 -1.41 0.68 -2.64
N LEU A 125 -1.96 1.30 -3.70
CA LEU A 125 -1.21 2.11 -4.68
C LEU A 125 -0.28 3.16 -4.03
N GLY A 126 -0.63 3.65 -2.84
CA GLY A 126 0.18 4.61 -2.10
C GLY A 126 1.57 4.06 -1.72
N THR A 127 1.73 2.74 -1.61
CA THR A 127 3.02 2.11 -1.29
C THR A 127 3.99 2.17 -2.48
N LEU A 128 3.47 2.03 -3.72
CA LEU A 128 4.23 2.22 -4.96
C LEU A 128 4.64 3.69 -5.13
N ILE A 129 3.70 4.61 -4.88
CA ILE A 129 3.94 6.05 -4.90
C ILE A 129 5.04 6.42 -3.90
N ALA A 130 4.98 5.86 -2.69
CA ALA A 130 5.99 6.09 -1.66
C ALA A 130 7.36 5.55 -2.09
N TRP A 131 7.42 4.29 -2.52
CA TRP A 131 8.65 3.65 -3.01
C TRP A 131 9.35 4.46 -4.09
N ASP A 132 8.62 4.78 -5.17
CA ASP A 132 9.17 5.53 -6.30
C ASP A 132 9.65 6.92 -5.89
N THR A 133 8.94 7.56 -4.97
CA THR A 133 9.32 8.87 -4.44
C THR A 133 10.60 8.76 -3.60
N PHE A 134 10.70 7.76 -2.71
CA PHE A 134 11.92 7.50 -1.95
C PHE A 134 13.13 7.21 -2.85
N TRP A 135 12.92 6.41 -3.90
CA TRP A 135 13.95 6.12 -4.88
C TRP A 135 14.41 7.40 -5.61
N LYS A 136 13.48 8.26 -6.05
CA LYS A 136 13.81 9.56 -6.65
C LYS A 136 14.64 10.42 -5.67
N PHE A 137 14.23 10.52 -4.42
CA PHE A 137 14.94 11.31 -3.41
C PHE A 137 16.36 10.79 -3.15
N SER A 138 16.56 9.49 -3.34
CA SER A 138 17.87 8.85 -3.19
C SER A 138 18.81 9.15 -4.36
N TYR A 139 18.30 9.24 -5.60
CA TYR A 139 19.17 9.17 -6.79
C TYR A 139 19.01 10.28 -7.83
N TYR A 140 17.86 10.94 -7.91
CA TYR A 140 17.67 12.05 -8.85
C TYR A 140 18.44 13.30 -8.38
N GLY A 141 18.90 14.10 -9.34
CA GLY A 141 19.81 15.22 -9.10
C GLY A 141 19.14 16.36 -8.35
N GLU A 142 17.89 16.65 -8.69
CA GLU A 142 17.08 17.71 -8.09
C GLU A 142 16.77 17.47 -6.61
N TYR A 143 16.88 16.22 -6.13
CA TYR A 143 16.69 15.88 -4.72
C TYR A 143 18.00 15.67 -3.94
N ARG A 144 19.17 16.01 -4.52
CA ARG A 144 20.47 15.88 -3.84
C ARG A 144 20.50 16.48 -2.42
N PRO A 145 19.90 17.66 -2.14
CA PRO A 145 19.86 18.22 -0.78
C PRO A 145 19.15 17.32 0.26
N TYR A 146 18.26 16.46 -0.19
CA TYR A 146 17.41 15.62 0.67
C TYR A 146 17.98 14.24 0.97
N ARG A 147 19.03 13.79 0.27
CA ARG A 147 19.59 12.42 0.41
C ARG A 147 20.03 12.05 1.83
N ARG A 148 20.41 13.05 2.64
CA ARG A 148 20.82 12.86 4.03
C ARG A 148 19.66 12.92 5.02
N ARG A 149 18.44 13.23 4.58
CA ARG A 149 17.24 13.32 5.42
C ARG A 149 16.47 11.99 5.34
N PRO A 150 16.51 11.16 6.40
CA PRO A 150 15.87 9.85 6.37
C PRO A 150 14.35 9.94 6.58
N VAL A 151 13.67 8.88 6.15
CA VAL A 151 12.37 8.47 6.67
C VAL A 151 12.64 7.45 7.78
N SER A 152 12.35 7.81 9.03
CA SER A 152 12.70 7.01 10.20
C SER A 152 11.83 5.76 10.33
N LEU A 153 10.58 5.85 9.90
CA LEU A 153 9.65 4.72 9.85
C LEU A 153 8.74 4.82 8.60
N TRP A 154 8.73 3.75 7.81
CA TRP A 154 7.74 3.54 6.77
C TRP A 154 6.85 2.36 7.13
N VAL A 155 5.54 2.58 7.16
CA VAL A 155 4.53 1.53 7.37
C VAL A 155 3.71 1.34 6.11
N THR A 156 3.74 0.14 5.54
CA THR A 156 2.93 -0.22 4.38
C THR A 156 1.72 -1.04 4.82
N LEU A 157 0.55 -0.75 4.22
CA LEU A 157 -0.73 -1.38 4.54
C LEU A 157 -1.32 -2.00 3.27
N GLY A 158 -1.61 -3.31 3.25
CA GLY A 158 -2.18 -3.97 2.07
C GLY A 158 -1.36 -3.70 0.80
N SER A 159 -0.04 -3.84 0.92
CA SER A 159 0.91 -3.43 -0.11
C SER A 159 1.04 -4.48 -1.20
N PRO A 160 0.95 -4.12 -2.49
CA PRO A 160 1.23 -5.06 -3.57
C PRO A 160 2.73 -5.16 -3.91
N LEU A 161 3.63 -4.58 -3.09
CA LEU A 161 5.07 -4.52 -3.39
C LEU A 161 5.75 -5.89 -3.48
N GLY A 162 5.19 -6.95 -2.90
CA GLY A 162 5.72 -8.31 -3.07
C GLY A 162 5.36 -8.95 -4.42
N ASN A 163 4.41 -8.41 -5.18
CA ASN A 163 4.06 -8.95 -6.48
C ASN A 163 5.17 -8.72 -7.51
N GLU A 164 5.58 -9.78 -8.23
CA GLU A 164 6.66 -9.71 -9.25
C GLU A 164 6.42 -8.65 -10.33
N THR A 165 5.20 -8.56 -10.88
CA THR A 165 4.87 -7.54 -11.88
C THR A 165 4.99 -6.13 -11.31
N VAL A 166 4.65 -5.93 -10.04
CA VAL A 166 4.88 -4.66 -9.35
C VAL A 166 6.38 -4.40 -9.23
N LYS A 167 7.15 -5.36 -8.72
CA LYS A 167 8.61 -5.27 -8.53
C LYS A 167 9.33 -4.88 -9.81
N ASP A 168 8.95 -5.45 -10.95
CA ASP A 168 9.53 -5.17 -12.27
C ASP A 168 9.28 -3.74 -12.79
N ASN A 169 8.22 -3.10 -12.30
CA ASN A 169 7.82 -1.75 -12.72
C ASN A 169 8.20 -0.64 -11.74
N LEU A 170 8.74 -0.98 -10.56
CA LEU A 170 9.22 0.00 -9.59
C LEU A 170 10.43 0.78 -10.11
N LYS A 171 10.56 2.04 -9.67
CA LYS A 171 11.83 2.76 -9.85
C LYS A 171 12.96 2.01 -9.16
N GLY A 172 14.04 1.81 -9.92
CA GLY A 172 15.19 1.01 -9.50
C GLY A 172 15.15 -0.45 -9.96
N ALA A 173 14.03 -0.96 -10.48
CA ALA A 173 13.89 -2.37 -10.87
C ALA A 173 14.99 -2.86 -11.84
N ARG A 174 15.36 -2.02 -12.81
CA ARG A 174 16.42 -2.32 -13.80
C ARG A 174 17.83 -1.93 -13.34
N ALA A 175 17.98 -1.38 -12.14
CA ALA A 175 19.28 -1.01 -11.59
C ALA A 175 19.90 -2.19 -10.82
N THR A 176 21.22 -2.16 -10.67
CA THR A 176 21.99 -3.19 -9.96
C THR A 176 22.49 -2.68 -8.61
N GLY A 177 22.80 -3.63 -7.72
CA GLY A 177 23.32 -3.37 -6.37
C GLY A 177 22.42 -2.44 -5.56
N GLY A 178 23.03 -1.55 -4.79
CA GLY A 178 22.28 -0.63 -3.92
C GLY A 178 21.33 0.31 -4.65
N ARG A 179 21.55 0.60 -5.94
CA ARG A 179 20.66 1.46 -6.74
C ARG A 179 19.32 0.81 -7.06
N ARG A 180 19.16 -0.49 -6.82
CA ARG A 180 17.87 -1.18 -6.92
C ARG A 180 16.86 -0.67 -5.87
N TYR A 181 17.35 -0.14 -4.75
CA TYR A 181 16.54 0.18 -3.58
C TYR A 181 16.66 1.65 -3.17
N PRO A 182 15.61 2.29 -2.61
CA PRO A 182 15.75 3.57 -1.93
C PRO A 182 16.78 3.52 -0.79
N ALA A 183 17.57 4.58 -0.62
CA ALA A 183 18.66 4.68 0.36
C ALA A 183 18.28 5.47 1.63
N ASN A 184 17.03 5.93 1.72
CA ASN A 184 16.57 6.88 2.72
C ASN A 184 15.55 6.31 3.71
N ILE A 185 15.30 5.00 3.70
CA ILE A 185 14.40 4.31 4.65
C ILE A 185 15.23 3.76 5.82
N VAL A 186 14.84 4.05 7.06
CA VAL A 186 15.55 3.54 8.26
C VAL A 186 14.88 2.28 8.80
N ARG A 187 13.56 2.31 8.98
CA ARG A 187 12.76 1.14 9.37
C ARG A 187 11.57 1.00 8.44
N TRP A 188 11.27 -0.22 8.05
CA TRP A 188 10.10 -0.56 7.26
C TRP A 188 9.32 -1.66 7.94
N HIS A 189 8.04 -1.40 8.21
CA HIS A 189 7.10 -2.39 8.69
C HIS A 189 5.99 -2.57 7.65
N ASN A 190 5.76 -3.80 7.21
CA ASN A 190 4.67 -4.14 6.31
C ASN A 190 3.55 -4.83 7.08
N ILE A 191 2.33 -4.30 6.98
CA ILE A 191 1.13 -4.89 7.58
C ILE A 191 0.26 -5.44 6.44
N ALA A 192 0.11 -6.76 6.41
CA ALA A 192 -0.71 -7.48 5.45
C ALA A 192 -1.84 -8.20 6.17
N ALA A 193 -3.08 -7.98 5.74
CA ALA A 193 -4.23 -8.64 6.30
C ALA A 193 -4.42 -10.04 5.68
N GLU A 194 -4.91 -10.97 6.48
CA GLU A 194 -5.41 -12.25 5.99
C GLU A 194 -6.46 -12.02 4.90
N ASP A 195 -6.41 -12.82 3.83
CA ASP A 195 -7.26 -12.73 2.63
C ASP A 195 -7.22 -11.39 1.87
N ASP A 196 -6.26 -10.51 2.17
CA ASP A 196 -5.97 -9.37 1.31
C ASP A 196 -5.16 -9.85 0.09
N PHE A 197 -5.89 -10.26 -0.94
CA PHE A 197 -5.33 -10.78 -2.20
C PHE A 197 -4.47 -9.78 -2.97
N ILE A 198 -4.56 -8.47 -2.68
CA ILE A 198 -3.66 -7.47 -3.28
C ILE A 198 -2.26 -7.57 -2.67
N SER A 199 -2.16 -8.05 -1.43
CA SER A 199 -0.91 -8.34 -0.71
C SER A 199 -0.59 -9.84 -0.64
N HIS A 200 -0.95 -10.63 -1.67
CA HIS A 200 -0.84 -12.09 -1.60
C HIS A 200 0.59 -12.61 -1.37
N ASP A 201 1.60 -11.89 -1.85
CA ASP A 201 2.96 -12.10 -1.36
C ASP A 201 3.15 -11.33 -0.05
N GLN A 202 3.06 -12.08 1.04
CA GLN A 202 3.06 -11.57 2.40
C GLN A 202 4.46 -11.54 3.02
N SER A 203 5.51 -11.85 2.25
CA SER A 203 6.89 -11.70 2.68
C SER A 203 7.55 -10.60 1.85
N ILE A 204 7.47 -9.36 2.34
CA ILE A 204 8.25 -8.25 1.78
C ILE A 204 9.68 -8.30 2.32
N GLU A 205 9.86 -8.88 3.51
CA GLU A 205 11.15 -8.95 4.19
C GLU A 205 12.22 -9.70 3.41
N ASP A 206 11.89 -10.85 2.79
CA ASP A 206 12.81 -11.62 1.96
C ASP A 206 12.99 -11.00 0.56
N ASP A 207 11.90 -10.57 -0.06
CA ASP A 207 11.88 -9.88 -1.35
C ASP A 207 12.79 -8.65 -1.41
N PHE A 208 12.87 -7.93 -0.30
CA PHE A 208 13.65 -6.71 -0.17
C PHE A 208 14.83 -6.85 0.79
N ALA A 209 15.26 -8.07 1.11
CA ALA A 209 16.42 -8.33 1.98
C ALA A 209 17.70 -7.62 1.50
N GLY A 210 17.86 -7.47 0.18
CA GLY A 210 18.98 -6.74 -0.42
C GLY A 210 19.05 -5.26 -0.01
N LEU A 211 17.94 -4.68 0.45
CA LEU A 211 17.88 -3.29 0.92
C LEU A 211 18.75 -3.09 2.16
N GLN A 212 18.69 -4.01 3.14
CA GLN A 212 19.54 -3.95 4.35
C GLN A 212 21.00 -4.27 4.04
N VAL A 213 21.26 -5.17 3.06
CA VAL A 213 22.61 -5.51 2.61
C VAL A 213 23.32 -4.30 1.99
N HIS A 214 22.61 -3.54 1.15
CA HIS A 214 23.21 -2.42 0.43
C HIS A 214 23.13 -1.08 1.14
N HIS A 215 22.19 -0.91 2.09
CA HIS A 215 21.99 0.35 2.80
C HIS A 215 22.04 0.12 4.31
N ALA A 216 23.24 0.25 4.89
CA ALA A 216 23.46 0.08 6.35
C ALA A 216 22.62 1.03 7.24
N ARG A 217 22.02 2.09 6.65
CA ARG A 217 21.06 2.95 7.34
C ARG A 217 19.75 2.22 7.63
N THR A 218 19.33 1.31 6.77
CA THR A 218 18.14 0.49 6.97
C THR A 218 18.42 -0.53 8.06
N LYS A 219 17.74 -0.35 9.20
CA LYS A 219 17.90 -1.20 10.38
C LYS A 219 16.93 -2.37 10.39
N THR A 220 15.74 -2.19 9.82
CA THR A 220 14.69 -3.21 9.88
C THR A 220 13.80 -3.16 8.65
N VAL A 221 13.49 -4.33 8.10
CA VAL A 221 12.33 -4.60 7.25
C VAL A 221 11.59 -5.74 7.95
N LYS A 222 10.29 -5.60 8.22
CA LYS A 222 9.56 -6.61 8.99
C LYS A 222 8.11 -6.73 8.57
N ASP A 223 7.67 -7.96 8.36
CA ASP A 223 6.27 -8.28 8.05
C ASP A 223 5.42 -8.53 9.31
N HIS A 224 4.16 -8.08 9.24
CA HIS A 224 3.14 -8.24 10.28
C HIS A 224 1.85 -8.73 9.62
N ARG A 225 1.46 -9.96 9.93
CA ARG A 225 0.16 -10.49 9.52
C ARG A 225 -0.92 -10.06 10.50
N VAL A 226 -2.05 -9.61 9.99
CA VAL A 226 -3.17 -9.09 10.80
C VAL A 226 -4.52 -9.59 10.30
N TYR A 227 -5.56 -9.38 11.10
CA TYR A 227 -6.94 -9.68 10.71
C TYR A 227 -7.70 -8.37 10.56
N ASN A 228 -8.00 -7.97 9.33
CA ASN A 228 -8.74 -6.75 9.06
C ASN A 228 -10.24 -7.01 9.19
N LEU A 229 -10.85 -6.44 10.22
CA LEU A 229 -12.27 -6.67 10.55
C LEU A 229 -13.26 -5.77 9.80
N ALA A 230 -12.81 -5.04 8.77
CA ALA A 230 -13.68 -4.12 8.05
C ALA A 230 -14.75 -4.87 7.26
N VAL A 231 -16.01 -4.47 7.44
CA VAL A 231 -17.14 -4.89 6.61
C VAL A 231 -17.55 -3.71 5.74
N ARG A 232 -17.60 -3.93 4.42
CA ARG A 232 -18.00 -2.94 3.42
C ARG A 232 -19.05 -3.55 2.53
N GLU A 233 -20.10 -2.78 2.22
CA GLU A 233 -21.23 -3.26 1.39
C GLU A 233 -21.80 -4.61 1.87
N GLY A 234 -21.80 -4.83 3.20
CA GLY A 234 -22.33 -6.04 3.84
C GLY A 234 -21.42 -7.28 3.81
N LYS A 235 -20.18 -7.17 3.32
CA LYS A 235 -19.21 -8.29 3.26
C LYS A 235 -17.85 -7.91 3.85
N SER A 236 -17.09 -8.90 4.31
CA SER A 236 -15.69 -8.75 4.73
C SER A 236 -14.89 -8.08 3.61
N ASN A 237 -14.07 -7.09 3.98
CA ASN A 237 -13.20 -6.37 3.06
C ASN A 237 -11.80 -6.23 3.69
N PRO A 238 -10.96 -7.28 3.60
CA PRO A 238 -9.65 -7.29 4.23
C PRO A 238 -8.66 -6.27 3.66
N HIS A 239 -8.91 -5.78 2.43
CA HIS A 239 -8.12 -4.71 1.81
C HIS A 239 -8.54 -3.29 2.24
N SER A 240 -9.63 -3.14 3.00
CA SER A 240 -10.16 -1.83 3.38
C SER A 240 -9.16 -1.03 4.22
N SER A 241 -8.77 0.15 3.74
CA SER A 241 -7.84 1.05 4.41
C SER A 241 -8.29 1.43 5.82
N VAL A 242 -9.59 1.58 6.06
CA VAL A 242 -10.15 1.92 7.38
C VAL A 242 -9.81 0.87 8.42
N GLY A 243 -9.87 -0.42 8.04
CA GLY A 243 -9.57 -1.51 8.94
C GLY A 243 -8.09 -1.64 9.26
N TYR A 244 -7.21 -1.35 8.31
CA TYR A 244 -5.77 -1.22 8.58
C TYR A 244 -5.46 -0.03 9.48
N LEU A 245 -6.07 1.13 9.22
CA LEU A 245 -5.79 2.37 9.95
C LEU A 245 -6.21 2.34 11.42
N ILE A 246 -7.25 1.58 11.75
CA ILE A 246 -7.70 1.36 13.14
C ILE A 246 -7.05 0.14 13.79
N HIS A 247 -6.27 -0.65 13.05
CA HIS A 247 -5.73 -1.91 13.56
C HIS A 247 -4.75 -1.66 14.72
N PRO A 248 -4.83 -2.39 15.85
CA PRO A 248 -3.96 -2.20 17.01
C PRO A 248 -2.46 -2.27 16.67
N LYS A 249 -2.07 -3.15 15.74
CA LYS A 249 -0.68 -3.24 15.25
C LYS A 249 -0.17 -1.92 14.67
N LEU A 250 -0.99 -1.17 13.92
CA LEU A 250 -0.56 0.13 13.41
C LEU A 250 -0.39 1.13 14.56
N SER A 251 -1.32 1.15 15.50
CA SER A 251 -1.24 2.00 16.70
C SER A 251 0.01 1.70 17.52
N GLU A 252 0.36 0.43 17.71
CA GLU A 252 1.59 -0.01 18.38
C GLU A 252 2.85 0.53 17.68
N LEU A 253 2.93 0.42 16.35
CA LEU A 253 4.09 0.90 15.59
C LEU A 253 4.23 2.42 15.63
N ILE A 254 3.12 3.16 15.55
CA ILE A 254 3.11 4.62 15.66
C ILE A 254 3.49 5.05 17.09
N ALA A 255 2.93 4.40 18.11
CA ALA A 255 3.23 4.70 19.50
C ALA A 255 4.69 4.39 19.88
N ALA A 256 5.29 3.37 19.26
CA ALA A 256 6.71 3.06 19.44
C ALA A 256 7.65 4.00 18.66
N TRP A 257 7.12 4.84 17.77
CA TRP A 257 7.88 5.84 17.04
C TRP A 257 7.83 7.22 17.71
N LEU A 258 6.68 7.59 18.28
CA LEU A 258 6.49 8.81 19.09
C LEU A 258 7.33 8.78 20.37
#